data_AF-A0A479ZU06-F1
#
_entry.id   AF-A0A479ZU06-F1
#
_cell.length_a   1.000
_cell.length_b   1.000
_cell.length_c   1.000
_cell.angle_alpha   90.00
_cell.angle_beta   90.00
_cell.angle_gamma   90.00
#
_symmetry.space_group_name_H-M   'P 1'
#
loop_
_entity.id
_entity.type
_entity.pdbx_description
1 polymer ?
#
loop_
_entity_poly.entity_id
_entity_poly.type
_entity_poly.pdbx_seq_one_letter_code
_entity_poly.pdbx_strand_id
1 'polypeptide(L)'
;MINWLPLNLKLQKLRAKLLNDPYYRLQSGAEIQMAVQLGMRIDANQATVDDWLRLPGLSIHQGRSLVELSRSGVKFYCIEDIAAALSVPVQRLEPLKPLLNFSYYDDGSLANTTQVNPNTATVESLAKIPLIDLSLAEAVVQNRLTAGYYRNLVDFQQRLGLSGEAIAQLMYYLRF
;
A
#
# COMPACT_ATOMS: atom_id res chain seq x y z
N MET A 1 23.15 37.01 26.02
CA MET A 1 23.92 36.46 24.90
C MET A 1 23.73 34.96 24.88
N ILE A 2 22.89 34.46 23.97
CA ILE A 2 22.69 33.01 23.81
C ILE A 2 23.88 32.51 22.99
N ASN A 3 24.66 31.61 23.60
CA ASN A 3 25.84 31.00 22.98
C ASN A 3 25.38 30.09 21.84
N TRP A 4 25.36 30.60 20.60
CA TRP A 4 25.10 29.81 19.40
C TRP A 4 26.42 29.27 18.85
N LEU A 5 26.90 28.13 19.35
CA LEU A 5 27.90 27.22 18.74
C LEU A 5 28.26 26.14 19.80
N PRO A 6 28.34 24.81 19.51
CA PRO A 6 28.05 24.06 18.30
C PRO A 6 27.03 22.93 18.57
N LEU A 7 25.80 23.00 18.06
CA LEU A 7 24.95 21.80 17.95
C LEU A 7 25.46 20.94 16.77
N ASN A 8 26.62 20.35 17.05
CA ASN A 8 27.06 19.00 16.77
C ASN A 8 27.20 18.64 15.28
N LEU A 9 28.41 18.82 14.76
CA LEU A 9 28.86 18.30 13.46
C LEU A 9 28.45 16.83 13.24
N LYS A 10 28.39 16.00 14.30
CA LYS A 10 27.89 14.62 14.19
C LYS A 10 26.40 14.58 13.82
N LEU A 11 25.59 15.45 14.41
CA LEU A 11 24.16 15.54 14.07
C LEU A 11 23.97 16.04 12.63
N GLN A 12 24.77 17.01 12.18
CA GLN A 12 24.72 17.49 10.79
C GLN A 12 25.15 16.41 9.80
N LYS A 13 26.21 15.64 10.10
CA LYS A 13 26.63 14.50 9.29
C LYS A 13 25.59 13.39 9.24
N LEU A 14 24.97 13.06 10.37
CA LEU A 14 23.91 12.06 10.45
C LEU A 14 22.67 12.50 9.67
N ARG A 15 22.27 13.78 9.81
CA ARG A 15 21.19 14.36 9.01
C ARG A 15 21.49 14.29 7.52
N ALA A 16 22.70 14.69 7.10
CA ALA A 16 23.12 14.60 5.70
C ALA A 16 23.11 13.15 5.20
N LYS A 17 23.52 12.19 6.03
CA LYS A 17 23.48 10.77 5.69
C LYS A 17 22.05 10.28 5.46
N LEU A 18 21.14 10.57 6.40
CA LEU A 18 19.72 10.19 6.29
C LEU A 18 19.00 10.82 5.10
N LEU A 19 19.39 12.02 4.70
CA LEU A 19 18.80 12.71 3.56
C LEU A 19 19.34 12.21 2.21
N ASN A 20 20.60 11.77 2.15
CA ASN A 20 21.24 11.36 0.91
C ASN A 20 21.24 9.84 0.69
N ASP A 21 20.93 9.04 1.71
CA ASP A 21 20.89 7.57 1.63
C ASP A 21 19.50 7.06 2.04
N PRO A 22 18.59 6.84 1.07
CA PRO A 22 17.23 6.35 1.36
C PRO A 22 17.22 4.93 1.96
N TYR A 23 18.28 4.14 1.78
CA TYR A 23 18.41 2.77 2.28
C TYR A 23 19.22 2.68 3.59
N TYR A 24 19.54 3.83 4.19
CA TYR A 24 20.33 3.85 5.42
C TYR A 24 19.66 3.05 6.54
N ARG A 25 20.43 2.13 7.14
CA ARG A 25 20.01 1.35 8.30
C ARG A 25 20.38 2.06 9.58
N LEU A 26 19.36 2.44 10.34
CA LEU A 26 19.52 3.07 11.64
C LEU A 26 20.17 2.07 12.62
N GLN A 27 21.03 2.59 13.50
CA GLN A 27 21.87 1.77 14.37
C GLN A 27 21.65 2.06 15.86
N SER A 28 21.01 3.17 16.21
CA SER A 28 20.84 3.57 17.61
C SER A 28 19.59 4.40 17.87
N GLY A 29 19.19 4.50 19.13
CA GLY A 29 18.07 5.36 19.56
C GLY A 29 18.24 6.84 19.20
N ALA A 30 19.48 7.34 19.18
CA ALA A 30 19.76 8.71 18.76
C ALA A 30 19.46 8.92 17.25
N GLU A 31 19.77 7.92 16.42
CA GLU A 31 19.45 7.98 14.99
C GLU A 31 17.95 7.85 14.74
N ILE A 32 17.25 7.02 15.53
CA ILE A 32 15.78 6.93 15.51
C ILE A 32 15.17 8.31 15.78
N GLN A 33 15.55 8.98 16.87
CA GLN A 33 15.00 10.30 17.21
C GLN A 33 15.24 11.32 16.11
N MET A 34 16.41 11.31 15.48
CA MET A 34 16.71 12.20 14.36
C MET A 34 15.87 11.87 13.13
N ALA A 35 15.77 10.59 12.77
CA ALA A 35 14.95 10.16 11.63
C ALA A 35 13.48 10.59 11.83
N VAL A 36 12.96 10.46 13.04
CA VAL A 36 11.61 10.94 13.41
C VAL A 36 11.48 12.45 13.19
N GLN A 37 12.46 13.26 13.63
CA GLN A 37 12.49 14.71 13.45
C GLN A 37 12.61 15.14 11.98
N LEU A 38 13.25 14.31 11.16
CA LEU A 38 13.36 14.51 9.71
C LEU A 38 12.12 14.02 8.95
N GLY A 39 11.09 13.53 9.65
CA GLY A 39 9.83 13.10 9.05
C GLY A 39 9.84 11.68 8.51
N MET A 40 10.87 10.87 8.81
CA MET A 40 10.87 9.45 8.44
C MET A 40 9.68 8.75 9.11
N ARG A 41 8.85 8.11 8.31
CA ARG A 41 7.77 7.24 8.75
C ARG A 41 7.72 6.02 7.83
N ILE A 42 7.53 4.85 8.41
CA ILE A 42 7.35 3.58 7.71
C ILE A 42 5.93 3.14 7.98
N ASP A 43 5.18 2.90 6.91
CA ASP A 43 3.84 2.35 7.01
C ASP A 43 3.90 0.84 7.17
N ALA A 44 3.51 0.34 8.34
CA ALA A 44 3.60 -1.09 8.64
C ALA A 44 2.79 -1.97 7.67
N ASN A 45 1.72 -1.43 7.08
CA ASN A 45 0.82 -2.14 6.17
C ASN A 45 1.20 -1.97 4.69
N GLN A 46 2.21 -1.15 4.37
CA GLN A 46 2.73 -0.98 3.00
C GLN A 46 4.27 -1.12 2.89
N ALA A 47 4.96 -1.35 4.00
CA ALA A 47 6.42 -1.42 4.06
C ALA A 47 6.98 -2.55 3.19
N THR A 48 8.04 -2.22 2.44
CA THR A 48 8.86 -3.21 1.74
C THR A 48 9.86 -3.88 2.69
N VAL A 49 10.53 -4.93 2.22
CA VAL A 49 11.62 -5.57 2.98
C VAL A 49 12.74 -4.56 3.27
N ASP A 50 13.06 -3.70 2.31
CA ASP A 50 14.08 -2.65 2.48
C ASP A 50 13.65 -1.62 3.53
N ASP A 51 12.37 -1.25 3.58
CA ASP A 51 11.85 -0.36 4.63
C ASP A 51 12.05 -0.97 6.02
N TRP A 52 11.66 -2.23 6.21
CA TRP A 52 11.87 -2.93 7.49
C TRP A 52 13.33 -3.02 7.89
N LEU A 53 14.23 -3.22 6.91
CA LEU A 53 15.67 -3.29 7.16
C LEU A 53 16.31 -1.97 7.56
N ARG A 54 15.62 -0.84 7.38
CA ARG A 54 16.09 0.46 7.88
C ARG A 54 15.97 0.57 9.40
N LEU A 55 15.10 -0.24 10.02
CA LEU A 55 14.91 -0.26 11.46
C LEU A 55 15.98 -1.12 12.16
N PRO A 56 16.56 -0.66 13.28
CA PRO A 56 17.56 -1.44 14.00
C PRO A 56 16.92 -2.67 14.63
N GLY A 57 17.67 -3.77 14.66
CA GLY A 57 17.30 -4.97 15.42
C GLY A 57 16.33 -5.92 14.73
N LEU A 58 15.95 -5.64 13.47
CA LEU A 58 15.22 -6.56 12.59
C LEU A 58 16.16 -7.23 11.59
N SER A 59 16.02 -8.55 11.44
CA SER A 59 16.71 -9.32 10.41
C SER A 59 15.97 -9.29 9.07
N ILE A 60 16.65 -9.66 7.98
CA ILE A 60 16.01 -9.79 6.66
C ILE A 60 14.90 -10.83 6.64
N HIS A 61 15.02 -11.90 7.43
CA HIS A 61 13.98 -12.93 7.55
C HIS A 61 12.72 -12.34 8.20
N GLN A 62 12.87 -11.58 9.28
CA GLN A 62 11.76 -10.90 9.94
C GLN A 62 11.09 -9.88 9.02
N GLY A 63 11.87 -9.06 8.29
CA GLY A 63 11.32 -8.12 7.31
C GLY A 63 10.52 -8.81 6.21
N ARG A 64 11.00 -9.96 5.69
CA ARG A 64 10.28 -10.77 4.70
C ARG A 64 8.98 -11.34 5.26
N SER A 65 9.01 -11.90 6.47
CA SER A 65 7.81 -12.44 7.12
C SER A 65 6.72 -11.38 7.34
N LEU A 66 7.09 -10.16 7.73
CA LEU A 66 6.11 -9.07 7.88
C LEU A 66 5.48 -8.66 6.54
N VAL A 67 6.28 -8.58 5.47
CA VAL A 67 5.76 -8.30 4.13
C VAL A 67 4.84 -9.41 3.63
N GLU A 68 5.18 -10.67 3.89
CA GLU A 68 4.37 -11.82 3.51
C GLU A 68 3.01 -11.84 4.24
N LEU A 69 3.01 -11.59 5.56
CA LEU A 69 1.78 -11.46 6.35
C LEU A 69 0.89 -10.32 5.85
N SER A 70 1.47 -9.15 5.59
CA SER A 70 0.72 -8.01 5.04
C SER A 70 0.10 -8.35 3.68
N ARG A 71 0.85 -9.01 2.79
CA ARG A 71 0.36 -9.45 1.47
C ARG A 71 -0.70 -10.55 1.55
N SER A 72 -0.71 -11.35 2.61
CA SER A 72 -1.76 -12.34 2.85
C SER A 72 -3.02 -11.73 3.47
N GLY A 73 -3.09 -10.41 3.62
CA GLY A 73 -4.25 -9.68 4.13
C GLY A 73 -4.22 -9.39 5.63
N VAL A 74 -3.14 -9.71 6.34
CA VAL A 74 -3.00 -9.33 7.75
C VAL A 74 -2.78 -7.82 7.84
N LYS A 75 -3.57 -7.15 8.67
CA LYS A 75 -3.41 -5.72 8.98
C LYS A 75 -2.81 -5.59 10.36
N PHE A 76 -1.76 -4.78 10.47
CA PHE A 76 -1.17 -4.37 11.74
C PHE A 76 -1.81 -3.06 12.19
N TYR A 77 -2.28 -3.03 13.42
CA TYR A 77 -2.91 -1.86 14.05
C TYR A 77 -2.01 -1.20 15.08
N CYS A 78 -1.04 -1.93 15.62
CA CYS A 78 -0.11 -1.43 16.61
C CYS A 78 1.23 -2.18 16.64
N ILE A 79 2.14 -1.72 17.50
CA ILE A 79 3.48 -2.30 17.64
C ILE A 79 3.44 -3.70 18.27
N GLU A 80 2.42 -3.96 19.08
CA GLU A 80 2.13 -5.25 19.70
C GLU A 80 1.83 -6.32 18.64
N ASP A 81 1.14 -5.96 17.55
CA ASP A 81 0.87 -6.89 16.44
C ASP A 81 2.16 -7.31 15.72
N ILE A 82 3.09 -6.36 15.52
CA ILE A 82 4.42 -6.64 14.95
C ILE A 82 5.21 -7.56 15.90
N ALA A 83 5.15 -7.29 17.20
CA ALA A 83 5.80 -8.12 18.21
C ALA A 83 5.27 -9.56 18.19
N ALA A 84 3.95 -9.72 18.11
CA ALA A 84 3.28 -11.01 17.99
C ALA A 84 3.67 -11.73 16.69
N ALA A 85 3.62 -11.05 15.55
CA ALA A 85 3.99 -11.60 14.24
C ALA A 85 5.44 -12.10 14.19
N LEU A 86 6.35 -11.40 14.88
CA LEU A 86 7.77 -11.77 14.95
C LEU A 86 8.09 -12.71 16.10
N SER A 87 7.12 -13.05 16.96
CA SER A 87 7.32 -13.83 18.18
C SER A 87 8.42 -13.25 19.09
N VAL A 88 8.41 -11.93 19.27
CA VAL A 88 9.36 -11.21 20.14
C VAL A 88 8.65 -10.39 21.23
N PRO A 89 9.29 -10.11 22.37
CA PRO A 89 8.72 -9.20 23.36
C PRO A 89 8.52 -7.79 22.79
N VAL A 90 7.36 -7.18 23.06
CA VAL A 90 7.04 -5.82 22.57
C VAL A 90 8.06 -4.77 23.00
N GLN A 91 8.66 -4.94 24.19
CA GLN A 91 9.68 -4.02 24.74
C GLN A 91 10.91 -3.90 23.82
N ARG A 92 11.20 -4.94 23.01
CA ARG A 92 12.28 -4.90 22.01
C ARG A 92 11.95 -3.94 20.86
N LEU A 93 10.67 -3.76 20.56
CA LEU A 93 10.18 -2.95 19.43
C LEU A 93 9.67 -1.57 19.85
N GLU A 94 9.41 -1.33 21.13
CA GLU A 94 8.98 -0.03 21.66
C GLU A 94 9.80 1.18 21.16
N PRO A 95 11.15 1.12 21.08
CA PRO A 95 11.94 2.23 20.53
C PRO A 95 11.61 2.57 19.07
N LEU A 96 11.04 1.64 18.30
CA LEU A 96 10.71 1.80 16.89
C LEU A 96 9.33 2.44 16.67
N LYS A 97 8.46 2.43 17.70
CA LYS A 97 7.08 2.93 17.63
C LYS A 97 6.95 4.33 17.00
N PRO A 98 7.84 5.31 17.28
CA PRO A 98 7.73 6.65 16.67
C PRO A 98 8.01 6.71 15.16
N LEU A 99 8.68 5.69 14.60
CA LEU A 99 8.98 5.58 13.17
C LEU A 99 7.88 4.86 12.40
N LEU A 100 6.96 4.18 13.10
CA LEU A 100 5.93 3.36 12.48
C LEU A 100 4.60 4.10 12.43
N ASN A 101 3.89 3.94 11.32
CA ASN A 101 2.48 4.23 11.23
C ASN A 101 1.72 2.92 11.01
N PHE A 102 0.46 2.90 11.45
CA PHE A 102 -0.45 1.77 11.29
C PHE A 102 -1.71 2.27 10.58
N SER A 103 -1.53 2.69 9.33
CA SER A 103 -2.62 3.22 8.52
C SER A 103 -3.61 2.11 8.17
N TYR A 104 -4.90 2.42 8.26
CA TYR A 104 -5.96 1.54 7.77
C TYR A 104 -6.18 1.82 6.29
N TYR A 105 -6.01 0.78 5.48
CA TYR A 105 -6.36 0.78 4.07
C TYR A 105 -7.57 -0.12 3.91
N ASP A 106 -8.69 0.48 3.51
CA ASP A 106 -9.85 -0.29 3.08
C ASP A 106 -9.51 -0.95 1.75
N ASP A 107 -9.23 -2.25 1.79
CA ASP A 107 -8.96 -3.09 0.61
C ASP A 107 -10.18 -3.14 -0.33
N GLY A 108 -11.36 -2.71 0.14
CA GLY A 108 -12.58 -2.53 -0.65
C GLY A 108 -12.86 -1.08 -1.07
N SER A 109 -11.99 -0.12 -0.75
CA SER A 109 -12.25 1.28 -1.13
C SER A 109 -12.15 1.45 -2.65
N LEU A 110 -13.15 2.14 -3.21
CA LEU A 110 -13.21 2.53 -4.63
C LEU A 110 -12.01 3.39 -5.06
N ALA A 111 -11.20 3.88 -4.13
CA ALA A 111 -9.95 4.60 -4.40
C ALA A 111 -8.79 3.66 -4.78
N ASN A 112 -8.84 2.38 -4.36
CA ASN A 112 -7.82 1.37 -4.65
C ASN A 112 -8.29 0.33 -5.69
N THR A 113 -9.50 0.47 -6.23
CA THR A 113 -10.00 -0.42 -7.29
C THR A 113 -9.19 -0.19 -8.56
N THR A 114 -8.43 -1.20 -8.98
CA THR A 114 -7.76 -1.16 -10.28
C THR A 114 -8.85 -1.21 -11.36
N GLN A 115 -9.12 -0.07 -11.99
CA GLN A 115 -10.10 0.01 -13.06
C GLN A 115 -9.68 -0.89 -14.23
N VAL A 116 -10.62 -1.71 -14.69
CA VAL A 116 -10.46 -2.68 -15.77
C VAL A 116 -10.94 -2.06 -17.08
N ASN A 117 -10.19 -2.25 -18.16
CA ASN A 117 -10.67 -1.85 -19.48
C ASN A 117 -11.50 -2.97 -20.14
N PRO A 118 -12.82 -2.79 -20.32
CA PRO A 118 -13.68 -3.83 -20.88
C PRO A 118 -13.42 -4.07 -22.38
N ASN A 119 -12.66 -3.23 -23.07
CA ASN A 119 -12.24 -3.45 -24.45
C ASN A 119 -11.08 -4.46 -24.56
N THR A 120 -10.31 -4.66 -23.49
CA THR A 120 -9.12 -5.54 -23.50
C THR A 120 -9.16 -6.66 -22.47
N ALA A 121 -9.99 -6.55 -21.43
CA ALA A 121 -10.04 -7.54 -20.34
C ALA A 121 -10.51 -8.92 -20.82
N THR A 122 -10.03 -9.99 -20.18
CA THR A 122 -10.54 -11.34 -20.42
C THR A 122 -11.86 -11.57 -19.68
N VAL A 123 -12.59 -12.64 -20.02
CA VAL A 123 -13.82 -13.03 -19.32
C VAL A 123 -13.54 -13.23 -17.83
N GLU A 124 -12.43 -13.91 -17.50
CA GLU A 124 -12.04 -14.20 -16.12
C GLU A 124 -11.67 -12.92 -15.35
N SER A 125 -11.11 -11.92 -16.03
CA SER A 125 -10.81 -10.63 -15.40
C SER A 125 -12.07 -9.82 -15.16
N LEU A 126 -13.04 -9.87 -16.08
CA LEU A 126 -14.33 -9.18 -15.94
C LEU A 126 -15.18 -9.82 -14.83
N ALA A 127 -15.20 -11.15 -14.73
CA ALA A 127 -15.94 -11.87 -13.71
C ALA A 127 -15.43 -11.67 -12.27
N LYS A 128 -14.27 -11.00 -12.10
CA LYS A 128 -13.77 -10.57 -10.78
C LYS A 128 -14.36 -9.24 -10.33
N ILE A 129 -15.01 -8.49 -11.22
CA ILE A 129 -15.62 -7.21 -10.91
C ILE A 129 -16.95 -7.48 -10.19
N PRO A 130 -17.22 -6.84 -9.03
CA PRO A 130 -18.52 -6.92 -8.38
C PRO A 130 -19.67 -6.60 -9.35
N LEU A 131 -20.73 -7.41 -9.32
CA LEU A 131 -21.92 -7.34 -10.21
C LEU A 131 -21.68 -7.78 -11.66
N ILE A 132 -20.47 -8.17 -12.05
CA ILE A 132 -20.23 -8.86 -13.31
C ILE A 132 -20.11 -10.36 -13.02
N ASP A 133 -21.20 -11.08 -13.23
CA ASP A 133 -21.15 -12.54 -13.25
C ASP A 133 -20.54 -13.07 -14.55
N LEU A 134 -20.34 -14.39 -14.64
CA LEU A 134 -19.73 -15.01 -15.82
C LEU A 134 -20.54 -14.75 -17.09
N SER A 135 -21.88 -14.75 -17.00
CA SER A 135 -22.78 -14.50 -18.11
C SER A 135 -22.61 -13.09 -18.67
N LEU A 136 -22.58 -12.08 -17.79
CA LEU A 136 -22.34 -10.70 -18.19
C LEU A 136 -20.92 -10.51 -18.72
N ALA A 137 -19.91 -11.14 -18.13
CA ALA A 137 -18.53 -11.09 -18.64
C ALA A 137 -18.42 -11.65 -20.07
N GLU A 138 -19.08 -12.78 -20.34
CA GLU A 138 -19.16 -13.35 -21.69
C GLU A 138 -19.90 -12.41 -22.64
N ALA A 139 -21.03 -11.85 -22.23
CA ALA A 139 -21.79 -10.89 -23.02
C ALA A 139 -20.96 -9.65 -23.38
N VAL A 140 -20.16 -9.11 -22.46
CA VAL A 140 -19.23 -8.00 -22.69
C VAL A 140 -18.23 -8.35 -23.79
N VAL A 141 -17.58 -9.52 -23.69
CA VAL A 141 -16.57 -9.94 -24.67
C VAL A 141 -17.21 -10.23 -26.04
N GLN A 142 -18.35 -10.90 -26.09
CA GLN A 142 -19.05 -11.16 -27.34
C GLN A 142 -19.53 -9.87 -28.02
N ASN A 143 -20.06 -8.94 -27.23
CA ASN A 143 -20.57 -7.68 -27.76
C ASN A 143 -19.45 -6.79 -28.31
N ARG A 144 -18.28 -6.71 -27.65
CA ARG A 144 -17.14 -5.94 -28.22
C ARG A 144 -16.53 -6.58 -29.47
N LEU A 145 -16.57 -7.91 -29.58
CA LEU A 145 -16.08 -8.62 -30.77
C LEU A 145 -17.01 -8.42 -31.98
N THR A 146 -18.32 -8.31 -31.74
CA THR A 146 -19.32 -8.18 -32.81
C THR A 146 -19.61 -6.74 -33.21
N ALA A 147 -19.65 -5.80 -32.26
CA ALA A 147 -20.02 -4.40 -32.49
C ALA A 147 -18.86 -3.41 -32.23
N GLY A 148 -17.64 -3.92 -32.06
CA GLY A 148 -16.43 -3.11 -31.82
C GLY A 148 -16.31 -2.59 -30.38
N TYR A 149 -15.25 -1.83 -30.11
CA TYR A 149 -14.96 -1.33 -28.77
C TYR A 149 -16.04 -0.37 -28.24
N TYR A 150 -16.24 -0.43 -26.93
CA TYR A 150 -17.09 0.50 -26.20
C TYR A 150 -16.42 1.86 -26.11
N ARG A 151 -17.18 2.92 -26.37
CA ARG A 151 -16.66 4.30 -26.37
C ARG A 151 -16.60 4.91 -24.98
N ASN A 152 -17.56 4.57 -24.13
CA ASN A 152 -17.72 5.08 -22.77
C ASN A 152 -18.75 4.24 -22.00
N LEU A 153 -18.99 4.62 -20.73
CA LEU A 153 -19.98 3.97 -19.86
C LEU A 153 -21.40 3.97 -20.41
N VAL A 154 -21.83 5.03 -21.12
CA VAL A 154 -23.18 5.12 -21.68
C VAL A 154 -23.35 4.14 -22.85
N ASP A 155 -22.35 4.06 -23.72
CA ASP A 155 -22.32 3.09 -24.82
C ASP A 155 -22.31 1.65 -24.28
N PHE A 156 -21.49 1.38 -23.26
CA PHE A 156 -21.47 0.10 -22.55
C PHE A 156 -22.82 -0.26 -21.93
N GLN A 157 -23.46 0.69 -21.25
CA GLN A 157 -24.80 0.52 -20.67
C GLN A 157 -25.83 0.14 -21.71
N GLN A 158 -25.93 0.94 -22.79
CA GLN A 158 -26.96 0.77 -23.82
C GLN A 158 -26.79 -0.55 -24.57
N ARG A 159 -25.55 -0.91 -24.91
CA ARG A 159 -25.26 -2.13 -25.68
C ARG A 159 -25.49 -3.41 -24.89
N LEU A 160 -25.39 -3.36 -23.56
CA LEU A 160 -25.59 -4.51 -22.68
C LEU A 160 -26.93 -4.48 -21.93
N GLY A 161 -27.76 -3.46 -22.15
CA GLY A 161 -29.08 -3.35 -21.51
C GLY A 161 -29.02 -3.23 -19.99
N LEU A 162 -27.96 -2.62 -19.44
CA LEU A 162 -27.74 -2.53 -18.00
C LEU A 162 -28.62 -1.46 -17.35
N SER A 163 -29.12 -1.75 -16.15
CA SER A 163 -29.88 -0.78 -15.36
C SER A 163 -29.00 0.40 -14.94
N GLY A 164 -29.62 1.55 -14.66
CA GLY A 164 -28.89 2.71 -14.14
C GLY A 164 -28.18 2.43 -12.81
N GLU A 165 -28.78 1.60 -11.96
CA GLU A 165 -28.18 1.17 -10.70
C GLU A 165 -26.94 0.29 -10.91
N ALA A 166 -26.99 -0.65 -11.86
CA ALA A 166 -25.84 -1.49 -12.18
C ALA A 166 -24.67 -0.63 -12.70
N ILE A 167 -24.93 0.34 -13.58
CA ILE A 167 -23.90 1.24 -14.11
C ILE A 167 -23.33 2.17 -13.05
N ALA A 168 -24.17 2.67 -12.13
CA ALA A 168 -23.70 3.50 -11.02
C ALA A 168 -22.71 2.75 -10.12
N GLN A 169 -22.79 1.43 -10.03
CA GLN A 169 -21.82 0.62 -9.29
C GLN A 169 -20.60 0.27 -10.16
N LEU A 170 -20.81 -0.07 -11.43
CA LEU A 170 -19.73 -0.45 -12.35
C LEU A 170 -18.79 0.72 -12.74
N MET A 171 -19.24 1.97 -12.64
CA MET A 171 -18.41 3.14 -13.01
C MET A 171 -17.13 3.28 -12.19
N TYR A 172 -17.07 2.69 -10.99
CA TYR A 172 -15.86 2.68 -10.16
C TYR A 172 -14.84 1.60 -10.56
N TYR A 173 -15.25 0.63 -11.38
CA TYR A 173 -14.44 -0.53 -11.77
C TYR A 173 -14.04 -0.52 -13.24
N LEU A 174 -14.69 0.28 -14.09
CA LEU A 174 -14.46 0.29 -15.53
C LEU A 174 -13.76 1.58 -15.99
N ARG A 175 -12.81 1.43 -16.92
CA ARG A 175 -12.19 2.53 -17.67
C ARG A 175 -12.19 2.21 -19.16
N PHE A 176 -12.50 3.17 -20.04
CA PHE A 176 -12.66 2.92 -21.48
C PHE A 176 -11.44 3.38 -22.26
#